data_AF-A0A5C6GIG3-F1
#
_entry.id   AF-A0A5C6GIG3-F1
#
_cell.length_a   1.000
_cell.length_b   1.000
_cell.length_c   1.000
_cell.angle_alpha   90.00
_cell.angle_beta   90.00
_cell.angle_gamma   90.00
#
_symmetry.space_group_name_H-M   'P 1'
#
loop_
_entity.id
_entity.type
_entity.pdbx_description
1 polymer ?
#
loop_
_entity_poly.entity_id
_entity_poly.type
_entity_poly.pdbx_seq_one_letter_code
_entity_poly.pdbx_strand_id
1 'polypeptide(L)'
;MGCMGRAQDLEKSPSPSKGPFGRNFYKYVTSYRKVFAVIFTINFSVFIALIVQAGGSPDPRKVGTAASANLLACILFRQEEWVNLWYEIFTMAPHSWPLCIRGRLAKIFHYGGCHSGAGTAAVVWYVLYTFLQTRKYCRQPETNVTADVVCSYILTAMFVAILTAAHPTLRRKQHDYFEMFHRFAGWTAMVAFWTHNIFAAKAVAQETGKSLGYVLATSANFWLTCVATCCTVASWSRLRRVDVYPEKLSDHATRLHFKHRAMKPFYGLKLSDRPLTEWHAFATIPDRDPATGTVNGFGVIVSNAGDWTREQIQKSEARKLWVRGAPLHGLLYTSRLFKQIVLVATGSGIGPCLSLLYANKTPCRVLWSTRDPRKTYGDEVVAEVQRADPKAVIWNTSERGYPNIVLEIQTLVDECNAEAVYVISNPKVTSMVVLGMAARGIRAYGAIFDS
;
A
#
# COMPACT_ATOMS: atom_id res chain seq x y z
N MET A 1 39.15 -26.94 -29.69
CA MET A 1 38.09 -27.76 -29.06
C MET A 1 37.82 -27.31 -27.61
N GLY A 2 37.44 -26.05 -27.38
CA GLY A 2 37.43 -25.47 -26.01
C GLY A 2 36.21 -24.64 -25.62
N CYS A 3 35.12 -24.64 -26.39
CA CYS A 3 33.94 -23.80 -26.12
C CYS A 3 32.66 -24.55 -25.73
N MET A 4 32.65 -25.88 -25.67
CA MET A 4 31.46 -26.66 -25.29
C MET A 4 31.37 -27.02 -23.80
N GLY A 5 32.45 -26.88 -23.02
CA GLY A 5 32.44 -27.24 -21.59
C GLY A 5 31.74 -26.22 -20.67
N ARG A 6 31.73 -24.92 -21.03
CA ARG A 6 31.25 -23.86 -20.13
C ARG A 6 29.73 -23.72 -20.05
N ALA A 7 29.00 -24.29 -21.01
CA ALA A 7 27.53 -24.28 -21.04
C ALA A 7 26.91 -25.41 -20.19
N GLN A 8 27.61 -26.54 -20.02
CA GLN A 8 27.14 -27.65 -19.18
C GLN A 8 27.40 -27.43 -17.67
N ASP A 9 28.35 -26.57 -17.30
CA ASP A 9 28.64 -26.27 -15.89
C ASP A 9 27.63 -25.30 -15.25
N LEU A 10 26.83 -24.58 -16.05
CA LEU A 10 25.75 -23.71 -15.54
C LEU A 10 24.45 -24.46 -15.24
N GLU A 11 24.28 -25.67 -15.77
CA GLU A 11 23.15 -26.58 -15.45
C GLU A 11 23.26 -27.19 -14.04
N LYS A 12 24.42 -27.10 -13.39
CA LYS A 12 24.71 -27.72 -12.08
C LYS A 12 25.08 -26.73 -10.98
N SER A 13 24.65 -25.46 -11.06
CA SER A 13 24.71 -24.62 -9.85
C SER A 13 23.58 -25.05 -8.89
N PRO A 14 23.87 -25.57 -7.69
CA PRO A 14 22.83 -25.92 -6.75
C PRO A 14 22.07 -24.64 -6.39
N SER A 15 20.75 -24.66 -6.50
CA SER A 15 19.92 -23.65 -5.83
C SER A 15 20.45 -23.53 -4.40
N PRO A 16 20.74 -22.33 -3.86
CA PRO A 16 21.22 -22.22 -2.50
C PRO A 16 20.19 -22.91 -1.61
N SER A 17 20.60 -24.05 -1.05
CA SER A 17 19.80 -24.99 -0.29
C SER A 17 19.54 -24.42 1.09
N LYS A 18 18.82 -23.30 1.16
CA LYS A 18 18.12 -22.95 2.39
C LYS A 18 17.02 -24.00 2.52
N GLY A 19 17.20 -24.95 3.45
CA GLY A 19 16.22 -26.00 3.75
C GLY A 19 14.80 -25.47 3.92
N PRO A 20 13.77 -26.34 4.00
CA PRO A 20 12.37 -25.93 4.08
C PRO A 20 12.11 -24.86 5.16
N PHE A 21 12.87 -24.90 6.26
CA PHE A 21 12.89 -23.88 7.32
C PHE A 21 13.29 -22.47 6.84
N GLY A 22 14.37 -22.33 6.06
CA GLY A 22 14.82 -21.04 5.54
C GLY A 22 13.86 -20.48 4.50
N ARG A 23 13.34 -21.32 3.60
CA ARG A 23 12.37 -20.92 2.58
C ARG A 23 11.03 -20.46 3.21
N ASN A 24 10.62 -21.08 4.32
CA ASN A 24 9.45 -20.65 5.07
C ASN A 24 9.74 -19.37 5.90
N PHE A 25 10.90 -19.25 6.56
CA PHE A 25 11.26 -18.05 7.32
C PHE A 25 11.20 -16.76 6.48
N TYR A 26 11.75 -16.76 5.26
CA TYR A 26 11.65 -15.59 4.37
C TYR A 26 10.21 -15.29 3.91
N LYS A 27 9.32 -16.29 3.83
CA LYS A 27 7.89 -16.07 3.59
C LYS A 27 7.19 -15.45 4.80
N TYR A 28 7.61 -15.79 6.03
CA TYR A 28 6.98 -15.29 7.25
C TYR A 28 7.47 -13.89 7.66
N VAL A 29 8.67 -13.47 7.27
CA VAL A 29 9.26 -12.18 7.66
C VAL A 29 9.24 -11.16 6.50
N THR A 30 8.04 -10.82 6.02
CA THR A 30 7.86 -9.74 5.04
C THR A 30 8.23 -8.39 5.64
N SER A 31 8.67 -7.43 4.82
CA SER A 31 9.00 -6.08 5.28
C SER A 31 7.81 -5.42 5.98
N TYR A 32 6.59 -5.64 5.50
CA TYR A 32 5.35 -5.26 6.16
C TYR A 32 5.30 -5.72 7.62
N ARG A 33 5.56 -7.02 7.88
CA ARG A 33 5.51 -7.59 9.24
C ARG A 33 6.64 -7.08 10.12
N LYS A 34 7.82 -6.80 9.54
CA LYS A 34 8.92 -6.16 10.27
C LYS A 34 8.54 -4.76 10.73
N VAL A 35 7.97 -3.96 9.83
CA VAL A 35 7.51 -2.59 10.15
C VAL A 35 6.42 -2.64 11.22
N PHE A 36 5.43 -3.53 11.06
CA PHE A 36 4.42 -3.78 12.09
C PHE A 36 5.06 -4.10 13.44
N ALA A 37 5.97 -5.08 13.47
CA ALA A 37 6.61 -5.53 14.70
C ALA A 37 7.41 -4.41 15.38
N VAL A 38 8.13 -3.58 14.61
CA VAL A 38 8.86 -2.43 15.16
C VAL A 38 7.89 -1.42 15.80
N ILE A 39 6.85 -0.99 15.08
CA ILE A 39 5.88 0.00 15.58
C ILE A 39 5.14 -0.55 16.81
N PHE A 40 4.73 -1.81 16.77
CA PHE A 40 4.04 -2.45 17.89
C PHE A 40 4.96 -2.65 19.10
N THR A 41 6.21 -3.09 18.90
CA THR A 41 7.16 -3.32 20.00
C THR A 41 7.56 -2.01 20.69
N ILE A 42 7.75 -0.92 19.94
CA ILE A 42 7.99 0.40 20.52
C ILE A 42 6.81 0.81 21.40
N ASN A 43 5.58 0.69 20.88
CA ASN A 43 4.37 0.99 21.64
C ASN A 43 4.23 0.12 22.89
N PHE A 44 4.48 -1.18 22.76
CA PHE A 44 4.38 -2.12 23.87
C PHE A 44 5.44 -1.84 24.94
N SER A 45 6.65 -1.44 24.54
CA SER A 45 7.71 -1.03 25.48
C SER A 45 7.31 0.21 26.26
N VAL A 46 6.76 1.23 25.59
CA VAL A 46 6.22 2.45 26.23
C VAL A 46 5.03 2.12 27.14
N PHE A 47 4.16 1.20 26.71
CA PHE A 47 3.04 0.69 27.48
C PHE A 47 3.48 0.09 28.82
N ILE A 48 4.44 -0.83 28.79
CA ILE A 48 4.99 -1.44 29.99
C ILE A 48 5.68 -0.39 30.87
N ALA A 49 6.52 0.47 30.28
CA ALA A 49 7.22 1.52 31.03
C ALA A 49 6.27 2.44 31.79
N LEU A 50 5.18 2.90 31.14
CA LEU A 50 4.18 3.76 31.77
C LEU A 50 3.40 3.07 32.90
N ILE A 51 3.09 1.77 32.75
CA ILE A 51 2.43 1.00 33.81
C ILE A 51 3.36 0.83 35.01
N VAL A 52 4.62 0.45 34.78
CA VAL A 52 5.62 0.23 35.83
C VAL A 52 5.90 1.53 36.59
N GLN A 53 6.13 2.63 35.87
CA GLN A 53 6.39 3.93 36.49
C GLN A 53 5.23 4.42 37.36
N ALA A 54 3.99 4.06 37.01
CA ALA A 54 2.79 4.44 37.74
C ALA A 54 2.35 3.41 38.79
N GLY A 55 3.19 2.42 39.14
CA GLY A 55 2.85 1.39 40.14
C GLY A 55 1.62 0.56 39.77
N GLY A 56 1.41 0.29 38.47
CA GLY A 56 0.26 -0.46 37.98
C GLY A 56 -0.99 0.38 37.66
N SER A 57 -0.95 1.69 37.89
CA SER A 57 -2.11 2.57 37.76
C SER A 57 -1.78 3.89 37.04
N PRO A 58 -1.48 3.86 35.73
CA PRO A 58 -1.16 5.07 34.98
C PRO A 58 -2.34 6.04 34.88
N ASP A 59 -2.02 7.33 34.68
CA ASP A 59 -3.02 8.38 34.45
C ASP A 59 -3.85 8.06 33.18
N PRO A 60 -5.18 7.88 33.30
CA PRO A 60 -6.05 7.58 32.16
C PRO A 60 -5.94 8.58 31.02
N ARG A 61 -5.62 9.86 31.32
CA ARG A 61 -5.46 10.90 30.30
C ARG A 61 -4.26 10.61 29.40
N LYS A 62 -3.12 10.22 29.98
CA LYS A 62 -1.91 9.85 29.22
C LYS A 62 -2.15 8.60 28.36
N VAL A 63 -2.85 7.62 28.93
CA VAL A 63 -3.24 6.38 28.22
C VAL A 63 -4.17 6.69 27.04
N GLY A 64 -5.18 7.54 27.25
CA GLY A 64 -6.09 8.00 26.20
C GLY A 64 -5.35 8.75 25.08
N THR A 65 -4.40 9.63 25.43
CA THR A 65 -3.57 10.32 24.43
C THR A 65 -2.68 9.36 23.64
N ALA A 66 -2.10 8.34 24.28
CA ALA A 66 -1.36 7.31 23.57
C ALA A 66 -2.25 6.53 22.58
N ALA A 67 -3.50 6.21 22.97
CA ALA A 67 -4.47 5.59 22.08
C ALA A 67 -4.81 6.49 20.88
N SER A 68 -5.17 7.76 21.13
CA SER A 68 -5.48 8.73 20.08
C SER A 68 -4.30 8.99 19.13
N ALA A 69 -3.07 9.07 19.66
CA ALA A 69 -1.88 9.29 18.84
C ALA A 69 -1.61 8.12 17.90
N ASN A 70 -1.75 6.88 18.39
CA ASN A 70 -1.65 5.69 17.55
C ASN A 70 -2.78 5.60 16.53
N LEU A 71 -4.00 5.99 16.90
CA LEU A 71 -5.13 6.03 15.96
C LEU A 71 -4.90 7.07 14.85
N LEU A 72 -4.37 8.26 15.18
CA LEU A 72 -3.97 9.25 14.19
C LEU A 72 -2.87 8.70 13.27
N ALA A 73 -1.82 8.10 13.82
CA ALA A 73 -0.75 7.50 13.03
C ALA A 73 -1.28 6.41 12.08
N CYS A 74 -2.20 5.56 12.56
CA CYS A 74 -2.91 4.58 11.76
C CYS A 74 -3.61 5.24 10.55
N ILE A 75 -4.35 6.34 10.77
CA ILE A 75 -5.09 7.06 9.72
C ILE A 75 -4.15 7.79 8.75
N LEU A 76 -3.06 8.39 9.24
CA LEU A 76 -2.07 9.08 8.40
C LEU A 76 -1.47 8.14 7.35
N PHE A 77 -1.18 6.88 7.68
CA PHE A 77 -0.71 5.89 6.70
C PHE A 77 -1.78 5.38 5.72
N ARG A 78 -3.00 5.94 5.77
CA ARG A 78 -4.06 5.80 4.76
C ARG A 78 -4.35 7.11 4.03
N GLN A 79 -3.71 8.20 4.43
CA GLN A 79 -3.85 9.53 3.86
C GLN A 79 -2.85 9.71 2.70
N GLU A 80 -3.30 10.17 1.54
CA GLU A 80 -2.52 10.07 0.31
C GLU A 80 -1.26 10.96 0.30
N GLU A 81 -1.39 12.21 0.74
CA GLU A 81 -0.30 13.17 0.82
C GLU A 81 0.76 12.76 1.84
N TRP A 82 0.34 12.19 2.98
CA TRP A 82 1.26 11.68 3.99
C TRP A 82 2.09 10.53 3.45
N VAL A 83 1.44 9.56 2.79
CA VAL A 83 2.16 8.46 2.13
C VAL A 83 3.10 9.00 1.06
N ASN A 84 2.63 9.90 0.20
CA ASN A 84 3.46 10.48 -0.85
C ASN A 84 4.68 11.22 -0.30
N LEU A 85 4.52 11.99 0.79
CA LEU A 85 5.61 12.68 1.45
C LEU A 85 6.73 11.72 1.86
N TRP A 86 6.38 10.57 2.45
CA TRP A 86 7.38 9.57 2.82
C TRP A 86 8.08 8.94 1.61
N TYR A 87 7.36 8.70 0.52
CA TYR A 87 7.97 8.26 -0.74
C TYR A 87 8.96 9.29 -1.27
N GLU A 88 8.59 10.58 -1.27
CA GLU A 88 9.48 11.65 -1.71
C GLU A 88 10.72 11.72 -0.83
N ILE A 89 10.58 11.82 0.49
CA ILE A 89 11.70 11.87 1.43
C ILE A 89 12.64 10.68 1.25
N PHE A 90 12.09 9.45 1.14
CA PHE A 90 12.93 8.25 1.05
C PHE A 90 13.63 8.13 -0.29
N THR A 91 13.03 8.64 -1.37
CA THR A 91 13.62 8.61 -2.72
C THR A 91 14.57 9.77 -3.01
N MET A 92 14.69 10.75 -2.11
CA MET A 92 15.72 11.79 -2.17
C MET A 92 17.13 11.28 -1.84
N ALA A 93 17.29 10.06 -1.35
CA ALA A 93 18.60 9.50 -1.05
C ALA A 93 19.50 9.43 -2.30
N PRO A 94 20.70 10.03 -2.28
CA PRO A 94 21.54 10.11 -3.47
C PRO A 94 22.14 8.75 -3.83
N HIS A 95 22.47 8.57 -5.11
CA HIS A 95 23.08 7.33 -5.61
C HIS A 95 24.48 7.05 -5.05
N SER A 96 25.12 8.04 -4.41
CA SER A 96 26.39 7.90 -3.69
C SER A 96 26.25 7.12 -2.37
N TRP A 97 25.04 7.03 -1.81
CA TRP A 97 24.82 6.25 -0.60
C TRP A 97 25.02 4.76 -0.86
N PRO A 98 25.51 4.01 0.16
CA PRO A 98 25.64 2.57 0.06
C PRO A 98 24.35 1.88 -0.40
N LEU A 99 24.48 0.91 -1.31
CA LEU A 99 23.34 0.17 -1.88
C LEU A 99 22.51 -0.57 -0.81
N CYS A 100 23.09 -0.89 0.35
CA CYS A 100 22.35 -1.44 1.48
C CYS A 100 21.34 -0.45 2.08
N ILE A 101 21.66 0.84 2.13
CA ILE A 101 20.76 1.88 2.64
C ILE A 101 19.67 2.15 1.61
N ARG A 102 20.04 2.42 0.36
CA ARG A 102 19.08 2.63 -0.75
C ARG A 102 18.12 1.46 -0.88
N GLY A 103 18.62 0.23 -0.75
CA GLY A 103 17.79 -0.97 -0.76
C GLY A 103 16.86 -1.17 0.44
N ARG A 104 17.14 -0.54 1.59
CA ARG A 104 16.21 -0.50 2.72
C ARG A 104 15.14 0.57 2.51
N LEU A 105 15.52 1.76 2.02
CA LEU A 105 14.61 2.86 1.72
C LEU A 105 13.58 2.49 0.65
N ALA A 106 14.00 1.71 -0.35
CA ALA A 106 13.11 1.21 -1.40
C ALA A 106 11.94 0.34 -0.88
N LYS A 107 11.94 -0.08 0.40
CA LYS A 107 10.87 -0.87 1.02
C LYS A 107 9.73 -0.02 1.59
N ILE A 108 9.75 1.31 1.40
CA ILE A 108 8.71 2.23 1.89
C ILE A 108 7.29 1.85 1.45
N PHE A 109 7.14 1.20 0.30
CA PHE A 109 5.85 0.70 -0.18
C PHE A 109 5.18 -0.31 0.75
N HIS A 110 5.89 -0.85 1.75
CA HIS A 110 5.32 -1.64 2.85
C HIS A 110 4.79 -0.81 4.04
N TYR A 111 4.47 0.47 3.83
CA TYR A 111 3.91 1.38 4.85
C TYR A 111 2.61 0.87 5.49
N GLY A 112 1.90 -0.08 4.87
CA GLY A 112 0.77 -0.77 5.47
C GLY A 112 1.11 -1.42 6.83
N GLY A 113 2.38 -1.79 7.05
CA GLY A 113 2.86 -2.27 8.34
C GLY A 113 2.77 -1.20 9.44
N CYS A 114 3.01 0.07 9.10
CA CYS A 114 2.85 1.18 10.04
C CYS A 114 1.38 1.40 10.39
N HIS A 115 0.50 1.39 9.38
CA HIS A 115 -0.94 1.50 9.56
C HIS A 115 -1.46 0.43 10.53
N SER A 116 -1.18 -0.84 10.25
CA SER A 116 -1.68 -1.94 11.09
C SER A 116 -0.99 -2.01 12.45
N GLY A 117 0.31 -1.70 12.54
CA GLY A 117 1.04 -1.69 13.82
C GLY A 117 0.50 -0.61 14.76
N ALA A 118 0.31 0.61 14.25
CA ALA A 118 -0.28 1.70 15.01
C ALA A 118 -1.76 1.43 15.34
N GLY A 119 -2.53 0.86 14.40
CA GLY A 119 -3.93 0.47 14.63
C GLY A 119 -4.07 -0.55 15.76
N THR A 120 -3.29 -1.64 15.74
CA THR A 120 -3.31 -2.64 16.82
C THR A 120 -2.84 -2.05 18.15
N ALA A 121 -1.79 -1.22 18.15
CA ALA A 121 -1.34 -0.53 19.36
C ALA A 121 -2.42 0.40 19.93
N ALA A 122 -3.15 1.15 19.09
CA ALA A 122 -4.25 2.01 19.52
C ALA A 122 -5.31 1.23 20.30
N VAL A 123 -5.67 0.03 19.83
CA VAL A 123 -6.66 -0.83 20.52
C VAL A 123 -6.13 -1.32 21.87
N VAL A 124 -4.86 -1.75 21.95
CA VAL A 124 -4.26 -2.18 23.22
C VAL A 124 -4.27 -1.04 24.25
N TRP A 125 -3.88 0.16 23.84
CA TRP A 125 -3.95 1.36 24.67
C TRP A 125 -5.39 1.69 25.09
N TYR A 126 -6.35 1.57 24.18
CA TYR A 126 -7.74 1.88 24.44
C TYR A 126 -8.44 0.87 25.36
N VAL A 127 -8.05 -0.41 25.30
CA VAL A 127 -8.49 -1.44 26.24
C VAL A 127 -8.02 -1.11 27.66
N LEU A 128 -6.75 -0.69 27.83
CA LEU A 128 -6.26 -0.22 29.12
C LEU A 128 -7.01 1.03 29.60
N TYR A 129 -7.23 2.00 28.71
CA TYR A 129 -8.01 3.20 29.03
C TYR A 129 -9.40 2.82 29.57
N THR A 130 -10.10 1.94 28.86
CA THR A 130 -11.43 1.45 29.25
C THR A 130 -11.39 0.77 30.62
N PHE A 131 -10.40 -0.09 30.87
CA PHE A 131 -10.23 -0.73 32.17
C PHE A 131 -10.02 0.29 33.31
N LEU A 132 -9.21 1.32 33.09
CA LEU A 132 -8.95 2.36 34.09
C LEU A 132 -10.20 3.19 34.38
N GLN A 133 -11.00 3.53 33.36
CA GLN A 133 -12.26 4.25 33.53
C GLN A 133 -13.31 3.38 34.23
N THR A 134 -13.40 2.09 33.93
CA THR A 134 -14.25 1.16 34.68
C THR A 134 -13.86 1.13 36.14
N ARG A 135 -12.56 1.07 36.46
CA ARG A 135 -12.10 1.08 37.85
C ARG A 135 -12.43 2.41 38.56
N LYS A 136 -12.35 3.54 37.86
CA LYS A 136 -12.77 4.85 38.39
C LYS A 136 -14.26 4.86 38.70
N TYR A 137 -15.08 4.36 37.77
CA TYR A 137 -16.53 4.23 37.95
C TYR A 137 -16.92 3.34 39.13
N CYS A 138 -16.28 2.18 39.29
CA CYS A 138 -16.55 1.29 40.42
C CYS A 138 -16.23 1.93 41.79
N ARG A 139 -15.35 2.93 41.85
CA ARG A 139 -15.03 3.66 43.09
C ARG A 139 -16.00 4.81 43.34
N GLN A 140 -16.37 5.54 42.30
CA GLN A 140 -17.24 6.72 42.37
C GLN A 140 -18.19 6.73 41.16
N PRO A 141 -19.39 6.12 41.31
CA PRO A 141 -20.36 6.08 40.23
C PRO A 141 -21.09 7.42 40.13
N GLU A 142 -20.70 8.25 39.16
CA GLU A 142 -21.40 9.49 38.79
C GLU A 142 -21.94 9.40 37.35
N THR A 143 -23.03 10.11 37.05
CA THR A 143 -23.75 10.01 35.76
C THR A 143 -22.87 10.29 34.53
N ASN A 144 -21.98 11.28 34.59
CA ASN A 144 -21.09 11.58 33.46
C ASN A 144 -19.95 10.55 33.33
N VAL A 145 -19.55 9.92 34.44
CA VAL A 145 -18.60 8.80 34.44
C VAL A 145 -19.25 7.54 33.84
N THR A 146 -20.55 7.32 34.08
CA THR A 146 -21.32 6.23 33.44
C THR A 146 -21.32 6.38 31.91
N ALA A 147 -21.63 7.57 31.40
CA ALA A 147 -21.68 7.82 29.96
C ALA A 147 -20.31 7.60 29.29
N ASP A 148 -19.23 8.07 29.92
CA ASP A 148 -17.85 7.87 29.46
C ASP A 148 -17.48 6.38 29.37
N VAL A 149 -17.78 5.60 30.43
CA VAL A 149 -17.49 4.16 30.48
C VAL A 149 -18.30 3.39 29.44
N VAL A 150 -19.60 3.69 29.28
CA VAL A 150 -20.43 3.05 28.26
C VAL A 150 -19.89 3.31 26.85
N CYS A 151 -19.55 4.56 26.54
CA CYS A 151 -18.93 4.90 25.26
C CYS A 151 -17.57 4.20 25.08
N SER A 152 -16.78 4.06 26.14
CA SER A 152 -15.50 3.34 26.12
C SER A 152 -15.66 1.86 25.76
N TYR A 153 -16.67 1.17 26.33
CA TYR A 153 -16.97 -0.23 25.98
C TYR A 153 -17.49 -0.37 24.55
N ILE A 154 -18.36 0.53 24.09
CA ILE A 154 -18.85 0.53 22.70
C ILE A 154 -17.66 0.65 21.73
N LEU A 155 -16.78 1.63 21.95
CA LEU A 155 -15.60 1.84 21.12
C LEU A 155 -14.64 0.66 21.17
N THR A 156 -14.41 0.09 22.35
CA THR A 156 -13.58 -1.12 22.50
C THR A 156 -14.15 -2.28 21.70
N ALA A 157 -15.45 -2.55 21.80
CA ALA A 157 -16.11 -3.60 21.03
C ALA A 157 -15.97 -3.37 19.52
N MET A 158 -16.19 -2.13 19.05
CA MET A 158 -16.01 -1.76 17.65
C MET A 158 -14.57 -1.97 17.18
N PHE A 159 -13.58 -1.53 17.96
CA PHE A 159 -12.16 -1.70 17.62
C PHE A 159 -11.74 -3.18 17.57
N VAL A 160 -12.21 -4.00 18.52
CA VAL A 160 -11.96 -5.45 18.50
C VAL A 160 -12.62 -6.09 17.28
N ALA A 161 -13.85 -5.72 16.92
CA ALA A 161 -14.50 -6.20 15.71
C ALA A 161 -13.74 -5.81 14.44
N ILE A 162 -13.27 -4.56 14.35
CA ILE A 162 -12.44 -4.06 13.26
C ILE A 162 -11.13 -4.86 13.13
N LEU A 163 -10.42 -5.11 14.24
CA LEU A 163 -9.19 -5.90 14.23
C LEU A 163 -9.44 -7.36 13.84
N THR A 164 -10.54 -7.94 14.31
CA THR A 164 -10.94 -9.31 13.98
C THR A 164 -11.19 -9.43 12.48
N ALA A 165 -11.97 -8.51 11.89
CA ALA A 165 -12.20 -8.44 10.45
C ALA A 165 -10.90 -8.22 9.66
N ALA A 166 -9.98 -7.40 10.20
CA ALA A 166 -8.67 -7.13 9.59
C ALA A 166 -7.67 -8.28 9.70
N HIS A 167 -7.99 -9.37 10.40
CA HIS A 167 -7.09 -10.51 10.51
C HIS A 167 -6.73 -11.05 9.11
N PRO A 168 -5.44 -11.31 8.79
CA PRO A 168 -4.99 -11.61 7.44
C PRO A 168 -5.69 -12.79 6.76
N THR A 169 -6.15 -13.78 7.53
CA THR A 169 -6.89 -14.91 6.99
C THR A 169 -8.32 -14.54 6.59
N LEU A 170 -9.01 -13.74 7.40
CA LEU A 170 -10.39 -13.33 7.14
C LEU A 170 -10.44 -12.32 6.00
N ARG A 171 -9.61 -11.27 6.08
CA ARG A 171 -9.44 -10.26 5.04
C ARG A 171 -9.18 -10.85 3.66
N ARG A 172 -8.32 -11.87 3.55
CA ARG A 172 -8.02 -12.50 2.24
C ARG A 172 -9.16 -13.36 1.71
N LYS A 173 -9.95 -13.99 2.60
CA LYS A 173 -11.08 -14.84 2.20
C LYS A 173 -12.32 -14.03 1.83
N GLN A 174 -12.55 -12.91 2.52
CA GLN A 174 -13.73 -12.06 2.38
C GLN A 174 -13.31 -10.61 2.11
N HIS A 175 -12.50 -10.41 1.07
CA HIS A 175 -11.83 -9.13 0.79
C HIS A 175 -12.83 -7.97 0.58
N ASP A 176 -13.83 -8.14 -0.27
CA ASP A 176 -14.83 -7.10 -0.54
C ASP A 176 -15.65 -6.73 0.71
N TYR A 177 -16.11 -7.75 1.46
CA TYR A 177 -16.84 -7.53 2.71
C TYR A 177 -15.97 -6.85 3.76
N PHE A 178 -14.69 -7.24 3.87
CA PHE A 178 -13.74 -6.59 4.75
C PHE A 178 -13.57 -5.12 4.39
N GLU A 179 -13.37 -4.78 3.11
CA GLU A 179 -13.19 -3.39 2.69
C GLU A 179 -14.40 -2.52 3.04
N MET A 180 -15.61 -3.04 2.82
CA MET A 180 -16.85 -2.38 3.15
C MET A 180 -17.03 -2.21 4.67
N PHE A 181 -16.90 -3.30 5.42
CA PHE A 181 -17.05 -3.30 6.88
C PHE A 181 -16.03 -2.36 7.54
N HIS A 182 -14.75 -2.47 7.18
CA HIS A 182 -13.69 -1.65 7.76
C HIS A 182 -13.90 -0.16 7.50
N ARG A 183 -14.45 0.21 6.33
CA ARG A 183 -14.79 1.60 5.99
C ARG A 183 -15.92 2.15 6.85
N PHE A 184 -17.07 1.47 6.86
CA PHE A 184 -18.24 1.96 7.61
C PHE A 184 -18.00 1.89 9.12
N ALA A 185 -17.42 0.79 9.62
CA ALA A 185 -17.05 0.67 11.03
C ALA A 185 -16.05 1.75 11.44
N GLY A 186 -15.10 2.12 10.58
CA GLY A 186 -14.17 3.23 10.82
C GLY A 186 -14.88 4.59 10.94
N TRP A 187 -15.87 4.87 10.08
CA TRP A 187 -16.66 6.12 10.16
C TRP A 187 -17.52 6.16 11.42
N THR A 188 -18.23 5.07 11.72
CA THR A 188 -19.03 4.97 12.94
C THR A 188 -18.13 5.10 14.17
N ALA A 189 -16.95 4.49 14.17
CA ALA A 189 -15.99 4.59 15.27
C ALA A 189 -15.49 6.02 15.44
N MET A 190 -15.23 6.76 14.35
CA MET A 190 -14.85 8.17 14.42
C MET A 190 -15.93 9.03 15.09
N VAL A 191 -17.20 8.83 14.74
CA VAL A 191 -18.34 9.55 15.37
C VAL A 191 -18.45 9.17 16.85
N ALA A 192 -18.39 7.87 17.17
CA ALA A 192 -18.42 7.41 18.56
C ALA A 192 -17.24 7.95 19.38
N PHE A 193 -16.05 8.10 18.77
CA PHE A 193 -14.86 8.66 19.41
C PHE A 193 -15.01 10.15 19.72
N TRP A 194 -15.65 10.92 18.82
CA TRP A 194 -16.06 12.30 19.09
C TRP A 194 -17.02 12.41 20.27
N THR A 195 -18.06 11.57 20.28
CA THR A 195 -19.03 11.51 21.39
C THR A 195 -18.34 11.18 22.71
N HIS A 196 -17.47 10.18 22.71
CA HIS A 196 -16.65 9.81 23.88
C HIS A 196 -15.78 10.97 24.37
N ASN A 197 -15.06 11.65 23.47
CA ASN A 197 -14.23 12.81 23.84
C ASN A 197 -15.04 13.92 24.52
N ILE A 198 -16.27 14.17 24.09
CA ILE A 198 -17.15 15.17 24.70
C ILE A 198 -17.57 14.74 26.11
N PHE A 199 -17.96 13.47 26.30
CA PHE A 199 -18.32 12.96 27.63
C PHE A 199 -17.13 12.96 28.59
N ALA A 200 -15.96 12.49 28.14
CA ALA A 200 -14.73 12.53 28.92
C ALA A 200 -14.36 13.98 29.32
N ALA A 201 -14.45 14.93 28.40
CA ALA A 201 -14.18 16.34 28.68
C ALA A 201 -15.21 16.95 29.66
N LYS A 202 -16.48 16.55 29.57
CA LYS A 202 -17.53 17.00 30.50
C LYS A 202 -17.28 16.51 31.93
N ALA A 203 -16.86 15.25 32.09
CA ALA A 203 -16.49 14.71 33.40
C ALA A 203 -15.32 15.52 34.02
N VAL A 204 -14.28 15.78 33.22
CA VAL A 204 -13.12 16.59 33.68
C VAL A 204 -13.50 18.04 33.97
N ALA A 205 -14.39 18.64 33.17
CA ALA A 205 -14.87 20.00 33.38
C ALA A 205 -15.57 20.16 34.74
N GLN A 206 -16.39 19.16 35.13
CA GLN A 206 -17.04 19.14 36.44
C GLN A 206 -16.06 18.98 37.58
N GLU A 207 -15.09 18.07 37.46
CA GLU A 207 -14.05 17.85 38.48
C GLU A 207 -13.16 19.08 38.71
N THR A 208 -12.89 19.85 37.65
CA THR A 208 -11.96 20.98 37.69
C THR A 208 -12.63 22.35 37.82
N GLY A 209 -13.97 22.41 37.74
CA GLY A 209 -14.74 23.66 37.70
C GLY A 209 -14.47 24.53 36.45
N LYS A 210 -13.83 23.98 35.42
CA LYS A 210 -13.51 24.70 34.18
C LYS A 210 -14.61 24.54 33.14
N SER A 211 -14.66 25.43 32.15
CA SER A 211 -15.60 25.30 31.04
C SER A 211 -15.25 24.10 30.14
N LEU A 212 -16.28 23.46 29.57
CA LEU A 212 -16.11 22.34 28.63
C LEU A 212 -15.20 22.72 27.44
N GLY A 213 -15.38 23.92 26.90
CA GLY A 213 -14.58 24.43 25.78
C GLY A 213 -13.09 24.54 26.13
N TYR A 214 -12.76 25.00 27.34
CA TYR A 214 -11.36 25.05 27.80
C TYR A 214 -10.75 23.65 27.91
N VAL A 215 -11.48 22.70 28.49
CA VAL A 215 -11.00 21.31 28.64
C VAL A 215 -10.77 20.65 27.27
N LEU A 216 -11.68 20.85 26.31
CA LEU A 216 -11.51 20.34 24.95
C LEU A 216 -10.31 21.00 24.26
N ALA A 217 -10.19 22.32 24.30
CA ALA A 217 -9.11 23.05 23.63
C ALA A 217 -7.71 22.73 24.19
N THR A 218 -7.62 22.36 25.48
CA THR A 218 -6.37 21.94 26.12
C THR A 218 -6.10 20.43 26.03
N SER A 219 -7.06 19.65 25.53
CA SER A 219 -6.94 18.20 25.38
C SER A 219 -6.20 17.82 24.10
N ALA A 220 -5.12 17.04 24.25
CA ALA A 220 -4.43 16.44 23.10
C ALA A 220 -5.37 15.54 22.28
N ASN A 221 -6.26 14.78 22.95
CA ASN A 221 -7.18 13.86 22.26
C ASN A 221 -8.12 14.60 21.30
N PHE A 222 -8.59 15.80 21.69
CA PHE A 222 -9.43 16.63 20.85
C PHE A 222 -8.71 16.99 19.54
N TRP A 223 -7.51 17.56 19.62
CA TRP A 223 -6.74 17.96 18.43
C TRP A 223 -6.31 16.78 17.57
N LEU A 224 -5.90 15.66 18.18
CA LEU A 224 -5.58 14.43 17.43
C LEU A 224 -6.81 13.92 16.65
N THR A 225 -8.00 14.01 17.25
CA THR A 225 -9.26 13.62 16.61
C THR A 225 -9.66 14.61 15.51
N CYS A 226 -9.45 15.92 15.70
CA CYS A 226 -9.62 16.93 14.65
C CYS A 226 -8.78 16.59 13.43
N VAL A 227 -7.46 16.38 13.61
CA VAL A 227 -6.56 16.06 12.50
C VAL A 227 -6.97 14.76 11.81
N ALA A 228 -7.28 13.71 12.58
CA ALA A 228 -7.74 12.43 12.02
C ALA A 228 -9.04 12.58 11.20
N THR A 229 -9.96 13.42 11.66
CA THR A 229 -11.21 13.76 10.96
C THR A 229 -10.91 14.52 9.68
N CYS A 230 -10.05 15.55 9.73
CA CYS A 230 -9.63 16.32 8.55
C CYS A 230 -8.95 15.42 7.50
N CYS A 231 -8.06 14.51 7.91
CA CYS A 231 -7.43 13.54 6.99
C CYS A 231 -8.48 12.67 6.28
N THR A 232 -9.48 12.19 7.03
CA THR A 232 -10.57 11.37 6.49
C THR A 232 -11.40 12.19 5.51
N VAL A 233 -11.86 13.38 5.92
CA VAL A 233 -12.67 14.28 5.09
C VAL A 233 -11.92 14.70 3.83
N ALA A 234 -10.63 15.00 3.91
CA ALA A 234 -9.83 15.42 2.76
C ALA A 234 -9.75 14.36 1.65
N SER A 235 -9.64 13.07 2.00
CA SER A 235 -9.65 12.00 0.99
C SER A 235 -11.00 11.91 0.27
N TRP A 236 -12.11 12.11 0.99
CA TRP A 236 -13.47 12.02 0.45
C TRP A 236 -13.99 13.29 -0.22
N SER A 237 -13.55 14.47 0.19
CA SER A 237 -13.90 15.74 -0.45
C SER A 237 -13.36 15.85 -1.88
N ARG A 238 -12.38 15.00 -2.22
CA ARG A 238 -11.79 14.83 -3.56
C ARG A 238 -12.43 13.71 -4.38
N LEU A 239 -13.55 13.15 -3.94
CA LEU A 239 -14.34 12.23 -4.76
C LEU A 239 -14.86 12.99 -5.99
N ARG A 240 -14.52 12.50 -7.19
CA ARG A 240 -14.91 13.11 -8.46
C ARG A 240 -15.46 12.04 -9.39
N ARG A 241 -16.49 12.39 -10.14
CA ARG A 241 -17.03 11.56 -11.22
C ARG A 241 -16.49 12.12 -12.54
N VAL A 242 -15.64 11.36 -13.21
CA VAL A 242 -14.87 11.81 -14.38
C VAL A 242 -15.25 11.02 -15.62
N ASP A 243 -15.21 11.69 -16.77
CA ASP A 243 -15.39 11.04 -18.07
C ASP A 243 -14.19 10.18 -18.43
N VAL A 244 -14.48 9.02 -18.98
CA VAL A 244 -13.54 7.97 -19.37
C VAL A 244 -13.89 7.50 -20.76
N TYR A 245 -12.86 7.39 -21.60
CA TYR A 245 -12.98 6.98 -23.00
C TYR A 245 -12.26 5.64 -23.18
N PRO A 246 -12.99 4.52 -23.31
CA PRO A 246 -12.39 3.22 -23.50
C PRO A 246 -11.82 3.04 -24.90
N GLU A 247 -10.68 2.37 -24.98
CA GLU A 247 -10.05 1.86 -26.19
C GLU A 247 -9.91 0.33 -26.02
N LYS A 248 -10.63 -0.44 -26.84
CA LYS A 248 -10.59 -1.90 -26.77
C LYS A 248 -9.28 -2.40 -27.37
N LEU A 249 -8.39 -2.94 -26.54
CA LEU A 249 -7.13 -3.56 -26.99
C LEU A 249 -7.37 -5.01 -27.43
N SER A 250 -8.14 -5.77 -26.65
CA SER A 250 -8.54 -7.15 -26.94
C SER A 250 -9.75 -7.55 -26.10
N ASP A 251 -10.21 -8.80 -26.19
CA ASP A 251 -11.23 -9.34 -25.28
C ASP A 251 -10.71 -9.54 -23.84
N HIS A 252 -9.40 -9.38 -23.62
CA HIS A 252 -8.76 -9.52 -22.33
C HIS A 252 -8.35 -8.18 -21.70
N ALA A 253 -8.24 -7.10 -22.49
CA ALA A 253 -7.75 -5.81 -22.00
C ALA A 253 -8.41 -4.61 -22.70
N THR A 254 -8.61 -3.55 -21.93
CA THR A 254 -9.05 -2.23 -22.41
C THR A 254 -8.16 -1.15 -21.83
N ARG A 255 -7.89 -0.09 -22.59
CA ARG A 255 -7.23 1.11 -22.10
C ARG A 255 -8.29 2.17 -21.85
N LEU A 256 -8.32 2.71 -20.64
CA LEU A 256 -9.24 3.76 -20.24
C LEU A 256 -8.51 5.10 -20.30
N HIS A 257 -8.90 5.98 -21.22
CA HIS A 257 -8.33 7.32 -21.36
C HIS A 257 -9.08 8.34 -20.52
N PHE A 258 -8.32 9.18 -19.83
CA PHE A 258 -8.78 10.30 -19.03
C PHE A 258 -8.21 11.59 -19.63
N LYS A 259 -9.08 12.45 -20.15
CA LYS A 259 -8.70 13.67 -20.88
C LYS A 259 -8.84 14.96 -20.08
N HIS A 260 -9.12 14.85 -18.78
CA HIS A 260 -9.46 15.99 -17.92
C HIS A 260 -8.24 16.65 -17.25
N ARG A 261 -7.09 15.97 -17.22
CA ARG A 261 -5.83 16.53 -16.69
C ARG A 261 -4.62 15.71 -17.15
N ALA A 262 -3.48 16.37 -17.25
CA ALA A 262 -2.20 15.70 -17.33
C ALA A 262 -1.87 14.93 -16.04
N MET A 263 -1.22 13.77 -16.18
CA MET A 263 -0.73 12.98 -15.04
C MET A 263 0.78 12.80 -15.14
N LYS A 264 1.47 12.95 -14.02
CA LYS A 264 2.89 12.61 -13.92
C LYS A 264 3.07 11.08 -13.89
N PRO A 265 4.24 10.55 -14.30
CA PRO A 265 4.51 9.12 -14.17
C PRO A 265 4.60 8.67 -12.71
N PHE A 266 4.57 7.35 -12.50
CA PHE A 266 4.67 6.67 -11.20
C PHE A 266 3.52 6.87 -10.21
N TYR A 267 2.42 7.45 -10.68
CA TYR A 267 1.21 7.57 -9.90
C TYR A 267 0.23 6.43 -10.17
N GLY A 268 -0.57 6.14 -9.15
CA GLY A 268 -1.72 5.27 -9.23
C GLY A 268 -3.00 6.01 -8.83
N LEU A 269 -4.11 5.52 -9.34
CA LEU A 269 -5.44 6.06 -9.09
C LEU A 269 -6.39 4.92 -8.71
N LYS A 270 -7.36 5.22 -7.85
CA LYS A 270 -8.44 4.29 -7.51
C LYS A 270 -9.67 4.63 -8.33
N LEU A 271 -10.20 3.63 -9.03
CA LEU A 271 -11.39 3.70 -9.87
C LEU A 271 -12.53 2.92 -9.22
N SER A 272 -13.77 3.36 -9.45
CA SER A 272 -14.96 2.69 -8.94
C SER A 272 -16.20 3.03 -9.77
N ASP A 273 -17.13 2.09 -9.91
CA ASP A 273 -18.51 2.38 -10.32
C ASP A 273 -19.38 2.70 -9.10
N ARG A 274 -19.13 2.02 -7.98
CA ARG A 274 -19.86 2.14 -6.71
C ARG A 274 -18.94 2.65 -5.59
N PRO A 275 -18.77 3.98 -5.42
CA PRO A 275 -17.71 4.57 -4.61
C PRO A 275 -17.85 4.30 -3.10
N LEU A 276 -19.02 3.84 -2.64
CA LEU A 276 -19.26 3.47 -1.25
C LEU A 276 -18.92 2.02 -0.94
N THR A 277 -18.77 1.15 -1.94
CA THR A 277 -18.56 -0.30 -1.74
C THR A 277 -17.21 -0.76 -2.27
N GLU A 278 -16.90 -0.55 -3.55
CA GLU A 278 -15.74 -1.16 -4.22
C GLU A 278 -14.73 -0.10 -4.73
N TRP A 279 -13.44 -0.41 -4.72
CA TRP A 279 -12.39 0.44 -5.28
C TRP A 279 -11.25 -0.39 -5.88
N HIS A 280 -10.83 -0.08 -7.11
CA HIS A 280 -9.76 -0.79 -7.81
C HIS A 280 -8.59 0.16 -8.12
N ALA A 281 -7.39 -0.19 -7.66
CA ALA A 281 -6.20 0.62 -7.88
C ALA A 281 -5.50 0.25 -9.19
N PHE A 282 -5.19 1.26 -9.99
CA PHE A 282 -4.45 1.11 -11.24
C PHE A 282 -3.33 2.12 -11.34
N ALA A 283 -2.26 1.75 -12.03
CA ALA A 283 -1.20 2.69 -12.40
C ALA A 283 -1.64 3.55 -13.58
N THR A 284 -1.27 4.83 -13.54
CA THR A 284 -1.57 5.78 -14.61
C THR A 284 -0.39 5.89 -15.58
N ILE A 285 -0.70 5.87 -16.87
CA ILE A 285 0.25 6.00 -17.97
C ILE A 285 0.03 7.38 -18.59
N PRO A 286 1.01 8.31 -18.54
CA PRO A 286 0.85 9.61 -19.19
C PRO A 286 0.51 9.45 -20.68
N ASP A 287 -0.52 10.15 -21.14
CA ASP A 287 -0.98 10.07 -22.53
C ASP A 287 -0.32 11.19 -23.33
N ARG A 288 0.55 10.83 -24.27
CA ARG A 288 1.33 11.79 -25.07
C ARG A 288 0.67 11.96 -26.42
N ASP A 289 0.31 13.19 -26.75
CA ASP A 289 -0.12 13.55 -28.09
C ASP A 289 1.05 13.32 -29.07
N PRO A 290 0.91 12.43 -30.07
CA PRO A 290 1.98 12.14 -31.03
C PRO A 290 2.40 13.34 -31.87
N ALA A 291 1.47 14.27 -32.16
CA ALA A 291 1.71 15.41 -33.03
C ALA A 291 2.39 16.57 -32.30
N THR A 292 1.93 16.87 -31.08
CA THR A 292 2.45 18.01 -30.29
C THR A 292 3.49 17.60 -29.26
N GLY A 293 3.59 16.31 -28.94
CA GLY A 293 4.43 15.80 -27.88
C GLY A 293 3.96 16.16 -26.47
N THR A 294 2.85 16.87 -26.33
CA THR A 294 2.31 17.35 -25.05
C THR A 294 1.54 16.25 -24.31
N VAL A 295 1.50 16.33 -22.98
CA VAL A 295 0.71 15.41 -22.14
C VAL A 295 -0.53 16.13 -21.66
N ASN A 296 -1.68 15.79 -22.23
CA ASN A 296 -2.96 16.42 -21.89
C ASN A 296 -3.91 15.46 -21.13
N GLY A 297 -3.50 14.20 -20.97
CA GLY A 297 -4.31 13.16 -20.34
C GLY A 297 -3.47 12.05 -19.75
N PHE A 298 -4.15 10.96 -19.40
CA PHE A 298 -3.52 9.71 -19.00
C PHE A 298 -4.40 8.51 -19.33
N GLY A 299 -3.77 7.37 -19.56
CA GLY A 299 -4.40 6.08 -19.73
C GLY A 299 -4.28 5.20 -18.49
N VAL A 300 -5.19 4.25 -18.37
CA VAL A 300 -5.11 3.12 -17.43
C VAL A 300 -5.39 1.84 -18.20
N ILE A 301 -4.50 0.85 -18.13
CA ILE A 301 -4.76 -0.47 -18.70
C ILE A 301 -5.52 -1.32 -17.68
N VAL A 302 -6.72 -1.75 -18.06
CA VAL A 302 -7.54 -2.68 -17.30
C VAL A 302 -7.52 -4.02 -18.01
N SER A 303 -7.09 -5.07 -17.30
CA SER A 303 -7.08 -6.44 -17.81
C SER A 303 -7.97 -7.32 -16.97
N ASN A 304 -8.51 -8.37 -17.60
CA ASN A 304 -9.50 -9.24 -16.97
C ASN A 304 -8.87 -10.03 -15.81
N ALA A 305 -9.28 -9.69 -14.59
CA ALA A 305 -8.83 -10.31 -13.33
C ALA A 305 -10.00 -10.57 -12.35
N GLY A 306 -11.24 -10.25 -12.75
CA GLY A 306 -12.44 -10.35 -11.92
C GLY A 306 -13.61 -9.61 -12.53
N ASP A 307 -14.78 -9.69 -11.87
CA ASP A 307 -16.06 -9.23 -12.42
C ASP A 307 -16.04 -7.76 -12.82
N TRP A 308 -15.57 -6.88 -11.93
CA TRP A 308 -15.47 -5.44 -12.22
C TRP A 308 -14.61 -5.16 -13.47
N THR A 309 -13.42 -5.78 -13.57
CA THR A 309 -12.53 -5.58 -14.72
C THR A 309 -13.11 -6.13 -16.02
N ARG A 310 -13.80 -7.28 -15.95
CA ARG A 310 -14.48 -7.88 -17.10
C ARG A 310 -15.60 -6.96 -17.60
N GLU A 311 -16.38 -6.38 -16.69
CA GLU A 311 -17.42 -5.41 -17.01
C GLU A 311 -16.81 -4.16 -17.68
N GLN A 312 -15.68 -3.64 -17.17
CA GLN A 312 -15.03 -2.49 -17.79
C GLN A 312 -14.53 -2.76 -19.21
N ILE A 313 -14.08 -3.99 -19.50
CA ILE A 313 -13.62 -4.41 -20.83
C ILE A 313 -14.79 -4.52 -21.83
N GLN A 314 -15.95 -4.97 -21.36
CA GLN A 314 -17.14 -5.14 -22.20
C GLN A 314 -17.80 -3.79 -22.56
N LYS A 315 -17.68 -2.77 -21.71
CA LYS A 315 -18.22 -1.43 -21.96
C LYS A 315 -17.28 -0.62 -22.87
N SER A 316 -17.60 -0.57 -24.17
CA SER A 316 -16.84 0.18 -25.17
C SER A 316 -17.18 1.68 -25.24
N GLU A 317 -18.33 2.09 -24.71
CA GLU A 317 -18.79 3.48 -24.80
C GLU A 317 -18.18 4.41 -23.74
N ALA A 318 -18.08 5.69 -24.10
CA ALA A 318 -17.67 6.75 -23.19
C ALA A 318 -18.62 6.82 -21.99
N ARG A 319 -18.06 6.86 -20.79
CA ARG A 319 -18.84 6.78 -19.55
C ARG A 319 -18.15 7.52 -18.41
N LYS A 320 -18.82 7.57 -17.27
CA LYS A 320 -18.28 8.19 -16.06
C LYS A 320 -17.88 7.16 -15.02
N LEU A 321 -16.65 7.26 -14.51
CA LEU A 321 -16.16 6.50 -13.36
C LEU A 321 -15.87 7.42 -12.18
N TRP A 322 -15.93 6.88 -10.97
CA TRP A 322 -15.53 7.59 -9.76
C TRP A 322 -14.04 7.44 -9.51
N VAL A 323 -13.42 8.56 -9.16
CA VAL A 323 -12.03 8.69 -8.74
C VAL A 323 -12.00 9.30 -7.35
N ARG A 324 -11.13 8.80 -6.48
CA ARG A 324 -10.97 9.30 -5.09
C ARG A 324 -9.52 9.59 -4.75
N GLY A 325 -9.35 10.63 -3.93
CA GLY A 325 -8.08 10.97 -3.30
C GLY A 325 -7.08 11.64 -4.24
N ALA A 326 -5.92 11.98 -3.70
CA ALA A 326 -4.77 12.39 -4.51
C ALA A 326 -4.13 11.14 -5.18
N PRO A 327 -3.51 11.29 -6.36
CA PRO A 327 -2.73 10.20 -6.95
C PRO A 327 -1.62 9.75 -5.99
N LEU A 328 -1.41 8.44 -5.89
CA LEU A 328 -0.47 7.83 -4.94
C LEU A 328 0.79 7.33 -5.65
N HIS A 329 1.96 7.52 -5.05
CA HIS A 329 3.18 6.90 -5.54
C HIS A 329 3.10 5.37 -5.43
N GLY A 330 3.41 4.69 -6.54
CA GLY A 330 3.49 3.24 -6.58
C GLY A 330 4.86 2.70 -6.19
N LEU A 331 4.95 1.37 -6.08
CA LEU A 331 6.20 0.63 -5.88
C LEU A 331 7.33 1.13 -6.80
N LEU A 332 7.02 1.29 -8.09
CA LEU A 332 7.99 1.68 -9.12
C LEU A 332 8.58 3.08 -8.90
N TYR A 333 7.96 3.95 -8.10
CA TYR A 333 8.55 5.24 -7.76
C TYR A 333 9.90 5.09 -7.05
N THR A 334 10.06 4.01 -6.29
CA THR A 334 11.30 3.71 -5.56
C THR A 334 12.45 3.30 -6.48
N SER A 335 12.20 3.04 -7.78
CA SER A 335 13.27 2.70 -8.75
C SER A 335 14.33 3.80 -8.87
N ARG A 336 13.93 5.05 -8.61
CA ARG A 336 14.80 6.24 -8.63
C ARG A 336 15.98 6.15 -7.67
N LEU A 337 15.92 5.25 -6.68
CA LEU A 337 17.00 4.98 -5.75
C LEU A 337 18.15 4.19 -6.37
N PHE A 338 18.02 3.68 -7.60
CA PHE A 338 18.99 2.81 -8.23
C PHE A 338 19.51 3.41 -9.53
N LYS A 339 20.78 3.14 -9.84
CA LYS A 339 21.45 3.59 -11.07
C LYS A 339 21.00 2.81 -12.29
N GLN A 340 20.75 1.52 -12.11
CA GLN A 340 20.34 0.58 -13.15
C GLN A 340 19.44 -0.48 -12.52
N ILE A 341 18.35 -0.83 -13.20
CA ILE A 341 17.43 -1.88 -12.75
C ILE A 341 17.12 -2.90 -13.85
N VAL A 342 16.60 -4.06 -13.46
CA VAL A 342 15.82 -4.92 -14.35
C VAL A 342 14.34 -4.77 -13.99
N LEU A 343 13.52 -4.44 -14.99
CA LEU A 343 12.07 -4.32 -14.85
C LEU A 343 11.41 -5.56 -15.44
N VAL A 344 10.67 -6.28 -14.60
CA VAL A 344 10.03 -7.55 -14.93
C VAL A 344 8.52 -7.36 -14.89
N ALA A 345 7.85 -7.67 -16.00
CA ALA A 345 6.41 -7.67 -16.10
C ALA A 345 5.91 -9.03 -16.58
N THR A 346 4.74 -9.45 -16.09
CA THR A 346 4.00 -10.57 -16.71
C THR A 346 2.58 -10.18 -17.04
N GLY A 347 2.10 -10.53 -18.23
CA GLY A 347 0.76 -10.18 -18.68
C GLY A 347 0.49 -8.69 -18.49
N SER A 348 -0.60 -8.38 -17.77
CA SER A 348 -1.07 -7.02 -17.50
C SER A 348 -0.17 -6.21 -16.58
N GLY A 349 0.79 -6.86 -15.92
CA GLY A 349 1.81 -6.18 -15.13
C GLY A 349 2.65 -5.18 -15.93
N ILE A 350 2.58 -5.22 -17.28
CA ILE A 350 3.21 -4.22 -18.14
C ILE A 350 2.59 -2.83 -17.98
N GLY A 351 1.29 -2.72 -17.68
CA GLY A 351 0.61 -1.42 -17.59
C GLY A 351 1.27 -0.46 -16.60
N PRO A 352 1.49 -0.85 -15.33
CA PRO A 352 2.27 -0.05 -14.39
C PRO A 352 3.70 0.25 -14.85
N CYS A 353 4.35 -0.69 -15.55
CA CYS A 353 5.70 -0.53 -16.06
C CYS A 353 5.78 0.56 -17.15
N LEU A 354 4.76 0.70 -18.01
CA LEU A 354 4.73 1.73 -19.05
C LEU A 354 4.86 3.15 -18.48
N SER A 355 4.33 3.40 -17.27
CA SER A 355 4.50 4.67 -16.57
C SER A 355 5.97 4.97 -16.24
N LEU A 356 6.73 3.96 -15.80
CA LEU A 356 8.17 4.08 -15.54
C LEU A 356 8.96 4.25 -16.83
N LEU A 357 8.65 3.43 -17.84
CA LEU A 357 9.30 3.45 -19.14
C LEU A 357 9.10 4.81 -19.83
N TYR A 358 7.90 5.37 -19.74
CA TYR A 358 7.59 6.73 -20.19
C TYR A 358 8.45 7.79 -19.48
N ALA A 359 8.60 7.67 -18.15
CA ALA A 359 9.35 8.65 -17.37
C ALA A 359 10.83 8.71 -17.74
N ASN A 360 11.38 7.57 -18.20
CA ASN A 360 12.79 7.37 -18.55
C ASN A 360 13.76 7.98 -17.51
N LYS A 361 13.42 7.83 -16.22
CA LYS A 361 14.20 8.39 -15.09
C LYS A 361 15.23 7.42 -14.53
N THR A 362 15.00 6.13 -14.70
CA THR A 362 15.89 5.07 -14.20
C THR A 362 16.25 4.18 -15.38
N PRO A 363 17.52 4.12 -15.78
CA PRO A 363 18.00 3.16 -16.78
C PRO A 363 17.55 1.74 -16.42
N CYS A 364 16.96 1.03 -17.37
CA CYS A 364 16.44 -0.31 -17.12
C CYS A 364 16.58 -1.23 -18.34
N ARG A 365 16.72 -2.54 -18.06
CA ARG A 365 16.43 -3.60 -19.03
C ARG A 365 15.07 -4.20 -18.73
N VAL A 366 14.30 -4.51 -19.76
CA VAL A 366 12.92 -5.00 -19.62
C VAL A 366 12.83 -6.47 -19.95
N LEU A 367 12.20 -7.24 -19.05
CA LEU A 367 11.70 -8.59 -19.31
C LEU A 367 10.18 -8.57 -19.21
N TRP A 368 9.50 -8.79 -20.33
CA TRP A 368 8.04 -8.88 -20.36
C TRP A 368 7.59 -10.23 -20.87
N SER A 369 7.00 -11.05 -20.00
CA SER A 369 6.46 -12.36 -20.35
C SER A 369 4.94 -12.34 -20.44
N THR A 370 4.38 -12.64 -21.61
CA THR A 370 2.93 -12.69 -21.79
C THR A 370 2.53 -13.62 -22.92
N ARG A 371 1.26 -14.03 -22.92
CA ARG A 371 0.61 -14.72 -24.03
C ARG A 371 0.33 -13.71 -25.15
N ASP A 372 0.74 -14.02 -26.37
CA ASP A 372 0.41 -13.28 -27.60
C ASP A 372 0.47 -11.75 -27.41
N PRO A 373 1.63 -11.14 -27.11
CA PRO A 373 1.76 -9.75 -26.67
C PRO A 373 1.06 -8.75 -27.59
N ARG A 374 1.35 -8.81 -28.90
CA ARG A 374 0.74 -7.93 -29.92
C ARG A 374 -0.77 -8.12 -30.03
N LYS A 375 -1.24 -9.37 -30.00
CA LYS A 375 -2.68 -9.69 -30.08
C LYS A 375 -3.46 -9.21 -28.85
N THR A 376 -2.81 -9.23 -27.69
CA THR A 376 -3.48 -8.96 -26.40
C THR A 376 -3.45 -7.48 -26.03
N TYR A 377 -2.33 -6.81 -26.29
CA TYR A 377 -2.07 -5.43 -25.84
C TYR A 377 -1.88 -4.43 -26.99
N GLY A 378 -1.86 -4.90 -28.24
CA GLY A 378 -1.67 -4.06 -29.42
C GLY A 378 -0.20 -3.77 -29.73
N ASP A 379 0.03 -3.28 -30.95
CA ASP A 379 1.38 -2.93 -31.42
C ASP A 379 1.95 -1.68 -30.73
N GLU A 380 1.08 -0.75 -30.31
CA GLU A 380 1.50 0.48 -29.61
C GLU A 380 2.21 0.15 -28.29
N VAL A 381 1.63 -0.69 -27.44
CA VAL A 381 2.23 -1.09 -26.15
C VAL A 381 3.57 -1.80 -26.37
N VAL A 382 3.65 -2.69 -27.37
CA VAL A 382 4.90 -3.38 -27.71
C VAL A 382 5.97 -2.37 -28.18
N ALA A 383 5.58 -1.41 -29.01
CA ALA A 383 6.47 -0.36 -29.49
C ALA A 383 6.94 0.56 -28.35
N GLU A 384 6.09 0.88 -27.36
CA GLU A 384 6.48 1.64 -26.18
C GLU A 384 7.56 0.93 -25.36
N VAL A 385 7.41 -0.39 -25.17
CA VAL A 385 8.41 -1.21 -24.47
C VAL A 385 9.74 -1.21 -25.23
N GLN A 386 9.71 -1.46 -26.54
CA GLN A 386 10.91 -1.48 -27.38
C GLN A 386 11.57 -0.11 -27.52
N ARG A 387 10.80 0.97 -27.44
CA ARG A 387 11.33 2.34 -27.43
C ARG A 387 12.10 2.64 -26.15
N ALA A 388 11.64 2.12 -25.02
CA ALA A 388 12.29 2.32 -23.73
C ALA A 388 13.50 1.39 -23.52
N ASP A 389 13.44 0.16 -24.02
CA ASP A 389 14.57 -0.76 -24.11
C ASP A 389 14.57 -1.44 -25.49
N PRO A 390 15.43 -0.98 -26.44
CA PRO A 390 15.54 -1.59 -27.77
C PRO A 390 15.96 -3.06 -27.75
N LYS A 391 16.54 -3.53 -26.64
CA LYS A 391 16.91 -4.93 -26.39
C LYS A 391 15.99 -5.58 -25.36
N ALA A 392 14.75 -5.09 -25.22
CA ALA A 392 13.76 -5.67 -24.33
C ALA A 392 13.52 -7.14 -24.67
N VAL A 393 13.49 -7.99 -23.64
CA VAL A 393 13.12 -9.39 -23.77
C VAL A 393 11.60 -9.51 -23.68
N ILE A 394 10.94 -9.50 -24.84
CA ILE A 394 9.50 -9.75 -24.95
C ILE A 394 9.27 -11.24 -25.20
N TRP A 395 8.87 -11.95 -24.15
CA TRP A 395 8.71 -13.40 -24.17
C TRP A 395 7.26 -13.80 -24.46
N ASN A 396 7.00 -14.25 -25.70
CA ASN A 396 5.69 -14.81 -26.06
C ASN A 396 5.55 -16.25 -25.54
N THR A 397 4.72 -16.43 -24.51
CA THR A 397 4.53 -17.75 -23.87
C THR A 397 3.73 -18.73 -24.72
N SER A 398 2.97 -18.27 -25.72
CA SER A 398 2.27 -19.16 -26.67
C SER A 398 3.24 -19.88 -27.59
N GLU A 399 4.35 -19.22 -27.94
CA GLU A 399 5.35 -19.75 -28.87
C GLU A 399 6.46 -20.53 -28.16
N ARG A 400 6.90 -20.03 -27.00
CA ARG A 400 8.12 -20.52 -26.31
C ARG A 400 7.83 -21.28 -25.01
N GLY A 401 6.57 -21.40 -24.62
CA GLY A 401 6.19 -21.86 -23.28
C GLY A 401 6.53 -20.84 -22.20
N TYR A 402 6.34 -21.22 -20.93
CA TYR A 402 6.64 -20.34 -19.79
C TYR A 402 8.15 -20.31 -19.50
N PRO A 403 8.80 -19.14 -19.38
CA PRO A 403 10.23 -19.06 -19.16
C PRO A 403 10.64 -19.55 -17.77
N ASN A 404 11.90 -19.98 -17.63
CA ASN A 404 12.56 -19.96 -16.32
C ASN A 404 12.86 -18.51 -15.94
N ILE A 405 11.84 -17.82 -15.46
CA ILE A 405 11.87 -16.35 -15.26
C ILE A 405 13.02 -15.91 -14.36
N VAL A 406 13.42 -16.71 -13.38
CA VAL A 406 14.52 -16.38 -12.46
C VAL A 406 15.87 -16.40 -13.17
N LEU A 407 16.07 -17.33 -14.12
CA LEU A 407 17.29 -17.41 -14.92
C LEU A 407 17.38 -16.26 -15.92
N GLU A 408 16.29 -15.97 -16.63
CA GLU A 408 16.23 -14.83 -17.57
C GLU A 408 16.53 -13.50 -16.88
N ILE A 409 16.00 -13.30 -15.66
CA ILE A 409 16.31 -12.11 -14.87
C ILE A 409 17.78 -12.07 -14.48
N GLN A 410 18.37 -13.20 -14.08
CA GLN A 410 19.78 -13.26 -13.72
C GLN A 410 20.67 -12.84 -14.89
N THR A 411 20.41 -13.37 -16.09
CA THR A 411 21.12 -13.00 -17.31
C THR A 411 21.07 -11.49 -17.54
N LEU A 412 19.87 -10.89 -17.44
CA LEU A 412 19.72 -9.44 -17.60
C LEU A 412 20.41 -8.63 -16.51
N VAL A 413 20.39 -9.11 -15.26
CA VAL A 413 21.10 -8.44 -14.14
C VAL A 413 22.59 -8.41 -14.41
N ASP A 414 23.17 -9.52 -14.87
CA ASP A 414 24.60 -9.63 -15.17
C ASP A 414 24.97 -8.80 -16.42
N GLU A 415 24.14 -8.83 -17.46
CA GLU A 415 24.35 -8.05 -18.69
C GLU A 415 24.41 -6.54 -18.47
N CYS A 416 23.55 -5.99 -17.62
CA CYS A 416 23.47 -4.55 -17.38
C CYS A 416 24.05 -4.11 -16.03
N ASN A 417 24.58 -5.03 -15.22
CA ASN A 417 25.06 -4.76 -13.86
C ASN A 417 23.99 -4.06 -13.00
N ALA A 418 22.77 -4.61 -12.99
CA ALA A 418 21.64 -4.00 -12.29
C ALA A 418 21.81 -4.02 -10.77
N GLU A 419 21.47 -2.90 -10.12
CA GLU A 419 21.50 -2.80 -8.65
C GLU A 419 20.25 -3.38 -7.98
N ALA A 420 19.14 -3.48 -8.73
CA ALA A 420 17.85 -3.97 -8.25
C ALA A 420 16.97 -4.54 -9.37
N VAL A 421 16.03 -5.41 -8.96
CA VAL A 421 14.98 -5.97 -9.81
C VAL A 421 13.62 -5.50 -9.31
N TYR A 422 12.77 -5.02 -10.20
CA TYR A 422 11.37 -4.69 -9.92
C TYR A 422 10.46 -5.65 -10.68
N VAL A 423 9.53 -6.31 -9.98
CA VAL A 423 8.60 -7.26 -10.60
C VAL A 423 7.14 -6.85 -10.40
N ILE A 424 6.40 -6.73 -11.49
CA ILE A 424 4.95 -6.52 -11.50
C ILE A 424 4.31 -7.76 -12.15
N SER A 425 3.71 -8.59 -11.31
CA SER A 425 3.14 -9.88 -11.71
C SER A 425 2.04 -10.31 -10.73
N ASN A 426 1.54 -11.54 -10.84
CA ASN A 426 0.64 -12.14 -9.87
C ASN A 426 1.38 -12.57 -8.57
N PRO A 427 0.68 -12.90 -7.48
CA PRO A 427 1.31 -13.23 -6.19
C PRO A 427 2.34 -14.36 -6.25
N LYS A 428 2.07 -15.39 -7.06
CA LYS A 428 2.92 -16.58 -7.17
C LYS A 428 4.26 -16.24 -7.81
N VAL A 429 4.23 -15.57 -8.96
CA VAL A 429 5.43 -15.20 -9.72
C VAL A 429 6.19 -14.09 -9.01
N THR A 430 5.51 -13.08 -8.47
CA THR A 430 6.15 -12.04 -7.65
C THR A 430 6.94 -12.66 -6.50
N SER A 431 6.35 -13.59 -5.75
CA SER A 431 7.03 -14.28 -4.65
C SER A 431 8.22 -15.11 -5.14
N MET A 432 8.06 -15.80 -6.27
CA MET A 432 9.13 -16.61 -6.88
C MET A 432 10.34 -15.75 -7.27
N VAL A 433 10.10 -14.63 -7.94
CA VAL A 433 11.16 -13.70 -8.38
C VAL A 433 11.83 -13.03 -7.19
N VAL A 434 11.06 -12.48 -6.25
CA VAL A 434 11.62 -11.78 -5.08
C VAL A 434 12.50 -12.72 -4.25
N LEU A 435 12.02 -13.95 -3.96
CA LEU A 435 12.80 -14.92 -3.21
C LEU A 435 13.98 -15.47 -4.02
N GLY A 436 13.78 -15.73 -5.32
CA GLY A 436 14.81 -16.28 -6.21
C GLY A 436 16.00 -15.34 -6.38
N MET A 437 15.74 -14.04 -6.54
CA MET A 437 16.77 -13.00 -6.62
C MET A 437 17.42 -12.73 -5.26
N ALA A 438 16.65 -12.66 -4.18
CA ALA A 438 17.20 -12.47 -2.83
C ALA A 438 18.13 -13.61 -2.42
N ALA A 439 17.83 -14.84 -2.83
CA ALA A 439 18.70 -15.99 -2.59
C ALA A 439 20.05 -15.90 -3.32
N ARG A 440 20.11 -15.12 -4.41
CA ARG A 440 21.31 -14.82 -5.20
C ARG A 440 22.01 -13.52 -4.78
N GLY A 441 21.59 -12.91 -3.68
CA GLY A 441 22.16 -11.63 -3.20
C GLY A 441 21.65 -10.40 -3.94
N ILE A 442 20.72 -10.55 -4.88
CA ILE A 442 20.15 -9.46 -5.68
C ILE A 442 18.93 -8.88 -4.97
N ARG A 443 18.85 -7.54 -4.92
CA ARG A 443 17.71 -6.84 -4.34
C ARG A 443 16.53 -6.91 -5.31
N ALA A 444 15.42 -7.51 -4.87
CA ALA A 444 14.22 -7.59 -5.67
C ALA A 444 13.01 -7.06 -4.90
N TYR A 445 12.15 -6.31 -5.59
CA TYR A 445 10.94 -5.69 -5.04
C TYR A 445 9.75 -6.02 -5.94
N GLY A 446 8.61 -6.30 -5.32
CA GLY A 446 7.42 -6.72 -6.04
C GLY A 446 6.15 -6.15 -5.43
N ALA A 447 5.09 -6.09 -6.24
CA ALA A 447 3.79 -5.59 -5.80
C ALA A 447 3.29 -6.34 -4.56
N ILE A 448 2.59 -5.62 -3.68
CA ILE A 448 1.97 -6.21 -2.49
C ILE A 448 0.51 -6.54 -2.83
N PHE A 449 0.05 -7.69 -2.32
CA PHE A 449 -1.32 -8.19 -2.46
C PHE A 449 -2.04 -8.13 -1.12
N ASP A 450 -1.92 -6.98 -0.47
CA ASP A 450 -2.54 -6.65 0.81
C ASP A 450 -3.61 -5.56 0.64
N SER A 451 -4.26 -5.50 -0.53
CA SER A 451 -5.45 -4.69 -0.74
C SER A 451 -6.52 -4.98 0.29
#